data_AF-A0A1B0CCT0-F1
#
_entry.id   AF-A0A1B0CCT0-F1
#
_cell.length_a   1.000
_cell.length_b   1.000
_cell.length_c   1.000
_cell.angle_alpha   90.00
_cell.angle_beta   90.00
_cell.angle_gamma   90.00
#
_symmetry.space_group_name_H-M   'P 1'
#
loop_
_entity.id
_entity.type
_entity.pdbx_description
1 polymer ?
#
loop_
_entity_poly.entity_id
_entity_poly.type
_entity_poly.pdbx_seq_one_letter_code
_entity_poly.pdbx_strand_id
1 'polypeptide(L)'
;MGTQRNLPNSKEALLKSYNTRLKDDVKSMQENFEEILKLAKGENDSQLSKITQCEQDTYEMQVRAANIVRAGESLMKLVSDIKQYLILNDFHSVNEAITANSQLYRSTQSDCDKKLMGLRDDLAADLYDLEEEYYTSVYK
;
A
#
# COMPACT_ATOMS: atom_id res chain seq x y z
N MET A 1 29.14 13.01 5.00
CA MET A 1 28.62 13.15 3.62
C MET A 1 27.44 12.23 3.48
N GLY A 2 26.24 12.80 3.33
CA GLY A 2 25.01 12.01 3.24
C GLY A 2 24.97 11.25 1.92
N THR A 3 24.97 9.92 1.99
CA THR A 3 24.67 9.07 0.84
C THR A 3 23.25 9.37 0.39
N GLN A 4 23.15 10.17 -0.67
CA GLN A 4 21.92 10.39 -1.43
C GLN A 4 21.46 9.02 -1.92
N ARG A 5 20.45 8.44 -1.25
CA ARG A 5 19.87 7.16 -1.62
C ARG A 5 19.28 7.33 -3.02
N ASN A 6 19.98 6.85 -4.05
CA ASN A 6 19.40 6.65 -5.37
C ASN A 6 18.13 5.84 -5.18
N LEU A 7 16.97 6.44 -5.48
CA LEU A 7 15.73 5.68 -5.56
C LEU A 7 15.92 4.60 -6.64
N PRO A 8 15.51 3.34 -6.40
CA PRO A 8 15.67 2.30 -7.40
C PRO A 8 14.83 2.71 -8.61
N ASN A 9 15.45 2.89 -9.78
CA ASN A 9 14.86 3.40 -11.05
C ASN A 9 13.42 2.89 -11.35
N SER A 10 13.06 1.71 -10.87
CA SER A 10 11.70 1.14 -10.94
C SER A 10 10.62 2.00 -10.26
N LYS A 11 10.91 2.61 -9.09
CA LYS A 11 9.96 3.46 -8.36
C LYS A 11 9.65 4.75 -9.13
N GLU A 12 10.67 5.41 -9.65
CA GLU A 12 10.46 6.63 -10.45
C GLU A 12 9.73 6.33 -11.76
N ALA A 13 10.06 5.21 -12.41
CA ALA A 13 9.33 4.76 -13.60
C ALA A 13 7.85 4.50 -13.31
N LEU A 14 7.52 3.89 -12.18
CA LEU A 14 6.14 3.65 -11.73
C LEU A 14 5.39 4.96 -11.45
N LEU A 15 6.01 5.89 -10.72
CA LEU A 15 5.38 7.19 -10.44
C LEU A 15 5.18 8.00 -11.73
N LYS A 16 6.11 7.89 -12.68
CA LYS A 16 5.96 8.50 -14.00
C LYS A 16 4.81 7.88 -14.78
N SER A 17 4.63 6.55 -14.76
CA SER A 17 3.51 5.90 -15.45
C SER A 17 2.16 6.28 -14.86
N TYR A 18 2.06 6.43 -13.54
CA TYR A 18 0.88 6.99 -12.87
C TYR A 18 0.56 8.41 -13.35
N ASN A 19 1.57 9.27 -13.49
CA ASN A 19 1.38 10.64 -13.96
C ASN A 19 0.93 10.68 -15.43
N THR A 20 1.54 9.85 -16.28
CA THR A 20 1.13 9.71 -17.69
C THR A 20 -0.33 9.28 -17.79
N ARG A 21 -0.70 8.21 -17.08
CA ARG A 21 -2.08 7.69 -17.06
C ARG A 21 -3.10 8.74 -16.61
N LEU A 22 -2.80 9.48 -15.54
CA LEU A 22 -3.65 10.59 -15.07
C LEU A 22 -3.88 11.63 -16.17
N LYS A 23 -2.81 12.06 -16.84
CA LYS A 23 -2.90 13.07 -17.90
C LYS A 23 -3.70 12.57 -19.09
N ASP A 24 -3.45 11.34 -19.52
CA ASP A 24 -4.12 10.75 -20.67
C ASP A 24 -5.61 10.56 -20.42
N ASP A 25 -5.99 10.05 -19.24
CA ASP A 25 -7.39 9.85 -18.88
C ASP A 25 -8.15 11.19 -18.74
N VAL A 26 -7.56 12.20 -18.09
CA VAL A 26 -8.18 13.54 -17.96
C VAL A 26 -8.33 14.21 -19.32
N LYS A 27 -7.28 14.15 -20.16
CA LYS A 27 -7.32 14.69 -21.51
C LYS A 27 -8.40 14.01 -22.35
N SER A 28 -8.48 12.68 -22.30
CA SER A 28 -9.52 11.91 -22.98
C SER A 28 -10.93 12.32 -22.53
N MET A 29 -11.15 12.53 -21.23
CA MET A 29 -12.44 13.00 -20.71
C MET A 29 -12.81 14.39 -21.29
N GLN A 30 -11.85 15.32 -21.29
CA GLN A 30 -12.05 16.66 -21.83
C GLN A 30 -12.36 16.61 -23.33
N GLU A 31 -11.54 15.93 -24.14
CA GLU A 31 -11.70 15.84 -25.59
C GLU A 31 -13.05 15.20 -25.97
N ASN A 32 -13.44 14.11 -25.30
CA ASN A 32 -14.74 13.48 -25.58
C ASN A 32 -15.91 14.40 -25.20
N PHE A 33 -15.79 15.18 -24.11
CA PHE A 33 -16.83 16.12 -23.71
C PHE A 33 -16.95 17.30 -24.68
N GLU A 34 -15.83 17.87 -25.12
CA GLU A 34 -15.81 18.94 -26.13
C GLU A 34 -16.47 18.49 -27.43
N GLU A 35 -16.23 17.26 -27.86
CA GLU A 35 -16.83 16.72 -29.08
C GLU A 35 -18.33 16.44 -28.93
N ILE A 36 -18.79 15.98 -27.75
CA ILE A 36 -20.24 15.89 -27.46
C ILE A 36 -20.90 17.27 -27.60
N LEU A 37 -20.26 18.34 -27.11
CA LEU A 37 -20.79 19.69 -27.24
C LEU A 37 -20.82 20.17 -28.70
N LYS A 38 -19.82 19.80 -29.52
CA LYS A 38 -19.82 20.12 -30.95
C LYS A 38 -20.97 19.43 -31.68
N LEU A 39 -21.16 18.13 -31.45
CA LEU A 39 -22.26 17.35 -32.05
C LEU A 39 -23.63 17.92 -31.63
N ALA A 40 -23.79 18.28 -30.35
CA ALA A 40 -25.05 18.82 -29.83
C ALA A 40 -25.46 20.18 -30.44
N LYS A 41 -24.50 20.96 -30.99
CA LYS A 41 -24.80 22.23 -31.66
C LYS A 41 -25.44 22.05 -33.04
N GLY A 42 -25.23 20.90 -33.69
CA GLY A 42 -25.80 20.62 -35.02
C GLY A 42 -25.29 21.55 -36.13
N GLU A 43 -24.11 22.14 -35.97
CA GLU A 43 -23.51 23.10 -36.92
C GLU A 43 -22.82 22.42 -38.13
N ASN A 44 -22.92 21.08 -38.26
CA ASN A 44 -22.26 20.34 -39.33
C ASN A 44 -23.11 20.30 -40.61
N ASP A 45 -22.65 21.02 -41.63
CA ASP A 45 -23.17 20.87 -43.00
C ASP A 45 -22.80 19.48 -43.54
N SER A 46 -23.81 18.62 -43.65
CA SER A 46 -23.68 17.25 -44.14
C SER A 46 -24.42 17.08 -45.46
N GLN A 47 -23.87 16.26 -46.35
CA GLN A 47 -24.56 15.81 -47.57
C GLN A 47 -25.61 14.73 -47.28
N LEU A 48 -25.69 14.25 -46.04
CA LEU A 48 -26.67 13.25 -45.59
C LEU A 48 -28.05 13.85 -45.35
N SER A 49 -29.08 12.99 -45.36
CA SER A 49 -30.40 13.39 -44.88
C SER A 49 -30.34 13.78 -43.40
N LYS A 50 -31.16 14.74 -42.99
CA LYS A 50 -31.21 15.19 -41.58
C LYS A 50 -31.45 14.05 -40.59
N ILE A 51 -32.32 13.10 -40.94
CA ILE A 51 -32.64 11.95 -40.07
C ILE A 51 -31.39 11.08 -39.89
N THR A 52 -30.70 10.76 -40.98
CA THR A 52 -29.47 9.96 -40.95
C THR A 52 -28.36 10.65 -40.16
N GLN A 53 -28.20 11.96 -40.32
CA GLN A 53 -27.22 12.74 -39.57
C GLN A 53 -27.52 12.71 -38.06
N CYS A 54 -28.78 12.92 -37.66
CA CYS A 54 -29.17 12.86 -36.25
C CYS A 54 -28.89 11.50 -35.61
N GLU A 55 -29.14 10.40 -36.33
CA GLU A 55 -28.82 9.05 -35.84
C GLU A 55 -27.32 8.83 -35.68
N GLN A 56 -26.52 9.28 -36.65
CA GLN A 56 -25.06 9.23 -36.57
C GLN A 56 -24.52 10.03 -35.39
N ASP A 57 -24.95 11.29 -35.23
CA ASP A 57 -24.51 12.17 -34.15
C ASP A 57 -24.89 11.58 -32.78
N THR A 58 -26.11 11.02 -32.67
CA THR A 58 -26.57 10.35 -31.44
C THR A 58 -25.67 9.17 -31.09
N TYR A 59 -25.34 8.31 -32.06
CA TYR A 59 -24.46 7.17 -31.84
C TYR A 59 -23.06 7.62 -31.43
N GLU A 60 -22.51 8.63 -32.09
CA GLU A 60 -21.19 9.17 -31.76
C GLU A 60 -21.16 9.78 -30.35
N MET A 61 -22.18 10.55 -29.98
CA MET A 61 -22.33 11.09 -28.62
C MET A 61 -22.35 9.97 -27.57
N GLN A 62 -23.05 8.85 -27.83
CA GLN A 62 -23.06 7.70 -26.92
C GLN A 62 -21.68 7.06 -26.76
N VAL A 63 -20.95 6.86 -27.87
CA VAL A 63 -19.59 6.31 -27.83
C VAL A 63 -18.65 7.22 -27.04
N ARG A 64 -18.74 8.54 -27.26
CA ARG A 64 -17.95 9.53 -26.53
C ARG A 64 -18.27 9.55 -25.04
N ALA A 65 -19.54 9.46 -24.67
CA ALA A 65 -19.96 9.33 -23.27
C ALA A 65 -19.40 8.05 -22.63
N ALA A 66 -19.42 6.92 -23.35
CA ALA A 66 -18.83 5.67 -22.86
C ALA A 66 -17.30 5.79 -22.66
N ASN A 67 -16.60 6.51 -23.54
CA ASN A 67 -15.16 6.78 -23.39
C ASN A 67 -14.86 7.62 -22.13
N ILE A 68 -15.71 8.60 -21.80
CA ILE A 68 -15.59 9.39 -20.56
C ILE A 68 -15.73 8.49 -19.34
N VAL A 69 -16.73 7.60 -19.31
CA VAL A 69 -16.93 6.64 -18.22
C VAL A 69 -15.72 5.73 -18.06
N ARG A 70 -15.20 5.18 -19.17
CA ARG A 70 -14.01 4.33 -19.16
C ARG A 70 -12.77 5.02 -18.60
N ALA A 71 -12.54 6.28 -18.97
CA ALA A 71 -11.45 7.09 -18.40
C ALA A 71 -11.65 7.31 -16.89
N GLY A 72 -12.88 7.57 -16.45
CA GLY A 72 -13.23 7.66 -15.03
C GLY A 72 -12.93 6.38 -14.24
N GLU A 73 -13.29 5.22 -14.77
CA GLU A 73 -12.95 3.92 -14.17
C GLU A 73 -11.43 3.69 -14.11
N SER A 74 -10.70 4.10 -15.15
CA SER A 74 -9.24 4.05 -15.17
C SER A 74 -8.62 4.91 -14.06
N LEU A 75 -9.14 6.12 -13.84
CA LEU A 75 -8.73 7.00 -12.74
C LEU A 75 -9.04 6.40 -11.36
N MET A 76 -10.19 5.73 -11.20
CA MET A 76 -10.50 5.02 -9.94
C MET A 76 -9.50 3.91 -9.64
N LYS A 77 -9.09 3.14 -10.67
CA LYS A 77 -8.03 2.14 -10.53
C LYS A 77 -6.69 2.78 -10.15
N LEU A 78 -6.33 3.89 -10.80
CA LEU A 78 -5.10 4.63 -10.48
C LEU A 78 -5.08 5.10 -9.01
N VAL A 79 -6.19 5.59 -8.47
CA VAL A 79 -6.30 5.96 -7.05
C VAL A 79 -6.06 4.76 -6.13
N SER A 80 -6.61 3.58 -6.48
CA SER A 80 -6.36 2.34 -5.75
C SER A 80 -4.88 1.96 -5.77
N ASP A 81 -4.24 2.01 -6.94
CA ASP A 81 -2.83 1.70 -7.12
C ASP A 81 -1.93 2.62 -6.26
N ILE A 82 -2.24 3.93 -6.21
CA ILE A 82 -1.54 4.90 -5.37
C ILE A 82 -1.70 4.58 -3.88
N LYS A 83 -2.90 4.22 -3.43
CA LYS A 83 -3.12 3.83 -2.02
C LYS A 83 -2.28 2.60 -1.66
N GLN A 84 -2.30 1.57 -2.50
CA GLN A 84 -1.50 0.37 -2.29
C GLN A 84 0.00 0.69 -2.26
N TYR A 85 0.46 1.55 -3.18
CA TYR A 85 1.83 2.03 -3.21
C TYR A 85 2.24 2.71 -1.90
N LEU A 86 1.42 3.61 -1.36
CA LEU A 86 1.70 4.31 -0.10
C LEU A 86 1.75 3.36 1.10
N ILE A 87 0.79 2.43 1.20
CA ILE A 87 0.74 1.44 2.28
C ILE A 87 2.00 0.57 2.29
N LEU A 88 2.41 0.07 1.13
CA LEU A 88 3.59 -0.80 1.01
C LEU A 88 4.92 -0.06 1.21
N ASN A 89 4.95 1.25 0.99
CA ASN A 89 6.16 2.06 1.12
C ASN A 89 6.21 2.85 2.44
N ASP A 90 5.34 2.57 3.41
CA ASP A 90 5.38 3.19 4.75
C ASP A 90 6.49 2.59 5.62
N PHE A 91 7.74 2.75 5.17
CA PHE A 91 8.92 2.21 5.84
C PHE A 91 9.16 2.83 7.23
N HIS A 92 8.68 4.06 7.46
CA HIS A 92 8.87 4.71 8.76
C HIS A 92 8.05 4.00 9.83
N SER A 93 6.74 3.85 9.63
CA SER A 93 5.86 3.13 10.54
C SER A 93 6.28 1.67 10.72
N VAL A 94 6.71 1.00 9.65
CA VAL A 94 7.25 -0.36 9.73
C VAL A 94 8.52 -0.42 10.59
N ASN A 95 9.46 0.50 10.39
CA ASN A 95 10.71 0.54 11.18
C ASN A 95 10.45 0.88 12.66
N GLU A 96 9.50 1.77 12.95
CA GLU A 96 9.07 2.06 14.32
C GLU A 96 8.47 0.82 14.98
N ALA A 97 7.58 0.10 14.30
CA ALA A 97 7.00 -1.15 14.79
C ALA A 97 8.06 -2.23 15.03
N ILE A 98 9.02 -2.40 14.12
CA ILE A 98 10.15 -3.33 14.29
C ILE A 98 10.99 -2.94 15.51
N THR A 99 11.27 -1.65 15.70
CA THR A 99 12.09 -1.15 16.81
C THR A 99 11.38 -1.39 18.14
N ALA A 100 10.10 -1.04 18.24
CA ALA A 100 9.29 -1.26 19.44
C ALA A 100 9.21 -2.75 19.80
N ASN A 101 8.92 -3.62 18.83
CA ASN A 101 8.86 -5.07 19.05
C ASN A 101 10.22 -5.62 19.48
N SER A 102 11.31 -5.16 18.86
CA SER A 102 12.67 -5.60 19.22
C SER A 102 13.02 -5.24 20.67
N GLN A 103 12.63 -4.04 21.13
CA GLN A 103 12.83 -3.62 22.51
C GLN A 103 11.98 -4.46 23.49
N LEU A 104 10.71 -4.68 23.15
CA LEU A 104 9.81 -5.53 23.94
C LEU A 104 10.40 -6.94 24.11
N TYR A 105 10.81 -7.59 23.03
CA TYR A 105 11.37 -8.93 23.09
C TYR A 105 12.67 -8.99 23.89
N ARG A 106 13.55 -7.99 23.78
CA ARG A 106 14.75 -7.91 24.62
C ARG A 106 14.43 -7.77 26.10
N SER A 107 13.42 -6.96 26.45
CA SER A 107 12.99 -6.81 27.84
C SER A 107 12.44 -8.12 28.38
N THR A 108 11.52 -8.75 27.64
CA THR A 108 10.92 -10.04 28.01
C THR A 108 11.99 -11.13 28.15
N GLN A 109 12.97 -11.17 27.24
CA GLN A 109 14.10 -12.08 27.33
C GLN A 109 14.88 -11.85 28.63
N SER A 110 15.26 -10.60 28.94
CA SER A 110 15.99 -10.27 30.16
C SER A 110 15.24 -10.67 31.43
N ASP A 111 13.92 -10.49 31.44
CA ASP A 111 13.09 -10.86 32.58
C ASP A 111 12.96 -12.39 32.73
N CYS A 112 12.86 -13.13 31.62
CA CYS A 112 12.94 -14.59 31.64
C CYS A 112 14.30 -15.08 32.16
N ASP A 113 15.40 -14.51 31.66
CA ASP A 113 16.75 -14.88 32.07
C ASP A 113 16.96 -14.64 33.58
N LYS A 114 16.47 -13.51 34.11
CA LYS A 114 16.50 -13.22 35.56
C LYS A 114 15.72 -14.26 36.37
N LYS A 115 14.51 -14.63 35.92
CA LYS A 115 13.69 -15.65 36.59
C LYS A 115 14.35 -17.02 36.57
N LEU A 116 14.94 -17.41 35.44
CA LEU A 116 15.71 -18.66 35.32
C LEU A 116 16.93 -18.66 36.23
N MET A 117 17.62 -17.53 36.34
CA MET A 117 18.76 -17.39 37.24
C MET A 117 18.35 -17.53 38.71
N GLY A 118 17.24 -16.90 39.11
CA GLY A 118 16.68 -17.06 40.46
C GLY A 118 16.30 -18.51 40.76
N LEU A 119 15.56 -19.16 39.87
CA LEU A 119 15.15 -20.56 40.04
C LEU A 119 16.36 -21.51 40.16
N ARG A 120 17.44 -21.25 39.40
CA ARG A 120 18.68 -22.01 39.53
C ARG A 120 19.29 -21.86 40.92
N ASP A 121 19.31 -20.64 41.45
CA ASP A 121 19.90 -20.36 42.75
C ASP A 121 19.07 -20.98 43.88
N ASP A 122 17.74 -20.92 43.79
CA ASP A 122 16.82 -21.59 44.72
C ASP A 122 17.04 -23.12 44.72
N LEU A 123 17.08 -23.74 43.53
CA LEU A 123 17.34 -25.18 43.41
C LEU A 123 18.72 -25.59 43.93
N ALA A 124 19.73 -24.75 43.77
CA ALA A 124 21.07 -25.01 44.29
C ALA A 124 21.09 -24.95 45.83
N ALA A 125 20.34 -24.03 46.43
CA ALA A 125 20.17 -23.95 47.88
C ALA A 125 19.43 -25.18 48.42
N ASP A 126 18.29 -25.55 47.83
CA ASP A 126 17.52 -26.73 48.23
C ASP A 126 18.37 -28.01 48.13
N LEU A 127 19.18 -28.15 47.06
CA LEU A 127 20.05 -29.31 46.89
C LEU A 127 21.14 -29.37 47.98
N TYR A 128 21.73 -28.22 48.32
CA TYR A 128 22.74 -28.14 49.38
C TYR A 128 22.16 -28.57 50.74
N ASP A 129 20.99 -28.05 51.10
CA ASP A 129 20.30 -28.37 52.36
C ASP A 129 19.98 -29.88 52.44
N LEU A 130 19.50 -30.46 51.33
CA LEU A 130 19.21 -31.90 51.24
C LEU A 130 20.49 -32.76 51.35
N GLU A 131 21.59 -32.34 50.73
CA GLU A 131 22.88 -33.03 50.84
C GLU A 131 23.40 -32.99 52.28
N GLU A 132 23.32 -31.83 52.94
CA GLU A 132 23.71 -31.68 54.35
C GLU A 132 22.89 -32.59 55.26
N GLU A 133 21.56 -32.61 55.12
CA GLU A 133 20.66 -33.47 55.90
C GLU A 133 20.97 -34.97 55.67
N TYR A 134 21.22 -35.36 54.41
CA TYR A 134 21.59 -36.73 54.08
C TYR A 134 22.90 -37.16 54.74
N TYR A 135 23.94 -36.31 54.70
CA TYR A 135 25.24 -36.64 55.26
C TYR A 135 25.30 -36.59 56.79
N THR A 136 24.47 -35.74 57.41
CA THR A 136 24.36 -35.57 58.88
C THR A 136 23.34 -36.52 59.52
N SER A 137 22.50 -37.20 58.74
CA SER A 137 21.55 -38.19 59.24
C SER A 137 22.21 -39.28 60.08
N VAL A 138 21.62 -39.52 61.25
CA VAL A 138 22.03 -40.56 62.21
C VAL A 138 21.64 -41.96 61.74
N TYR A 139 20.77 -42.04 60.73
CA TYR A 139 20.40 -43.27 60.03
C TYR A 139 21.20 -43.37 58.73
N LYS A 140 22.41 -43.89 58.81
CA LYS A 140 23.17 -44.40 57.65
C LYS A 140 23.10 -45.92 57.62
#